data_AF-A0A5K1B7Z4-F1
#
_entry.id   AF-A0A5K1B7Z4-F1
#
_cell.length_a   1.000
_cell.length_b   1.000
_cell.length_c   1.000
_cell.angle_alpha   90.00
_cell.angle_beta   90.00
_cell.angle_gamma   90.00
#
_symmetry.space_group_name_H-M   'P 1'
#
loop_
_entity.id
_entity.type
_entity.pdbx_description
1 polymer ?
#
loop_
_entity_poly.entity_id
_entity_poly.type
_entity_poly.pdbx_seq_one_letter_code
_entity_poly.pdbx_strand_id
1 'polypeptide(L)' 'IGSAEPSSSDGHASVPPRGWNSYDAFSWIISEEQFLQNADVVSKKLLAHGYK' A
#
# COMPACT_ATOMS: atom_id res chain seq x y z
N ILE A 1 -7.53 -8.07 -34.41
CA ILE A 1 -7.16 -8.56 -33.06
C ILE A 1 -6.18 -7.55 -32.46
N GLY A 2 -6.58 -6.83 -31.41
CA GLY A 2 -5.72 -5.81 -30.80
C GLY A 2 -4.66 -6.50 -29.95
N SER A 3 -3.39 -6.31 -30.28
CA SER A 3 -2.27 -6.78 -29.47
C SER A 3 -2.30 -6.06 -28.11
N ALA A 4 -2.33 -6.82 -27.03
CA ALA A 4 -2.13 -6.28 -25.69
C ALA A 4 -0.68 -5.79 -25.59
N GLU A 5 -0.51 -4.48 -25.38
CA GLU A 5 0.78 -3.86 -25.07
C GLU A 5 1.32 -4.48 -23.76
N PRO A 6 2.61 -4.87 -23.70
CA PRO A 6 3.19 -5.40 -22.48
C PRO A 6 3.32 -4.26 -21.45
N SER A 7 2.49 -4.26 -20.40
CA SER A 7 2.68 -3.34 -19.28
C SER A 7 3.99 -3.69 -18.59
N SER A 8 4.97 -2.80 -18.74
CA SER A 8 6.30 -2.93 -18.14
C SER A 8 6.19 -2.93 -16.62
N SER A 9 6.03 -4.11 -16.03
CA SER A 9 5.96 -4.37 -14.59
C SER A 9 7.34 -4.70 -14.01
N ASP A 10 8.38 -4.73 -14.84
CA ASP A 10 9.74 -5.20 -14.53
C ASP A 10 10.63 -4.20 -13.76
N GLY A 11 10.10 -3.47 -12.77
CA GLY A 11 10.98 -2.64 -11.93
C GLY A 11 10.39 -1.86 -10.77
N HIS A 12 9.07 -1.69 -10.67
CA HIS A 12 8.48 -0.87 -9.60
C HIS A 12 8.37 -1.59 -8.25
N ALA A 13 8.29 -2.92 -8.25
CA ALA A 13 8.18 -3.75 -7.06
C ALA A 13 9.17 -4.92 -7.12
N SER A 14 10.47 -4.62 -6.98
CA SER A 14 11.54 -5.64 -6.94
C SER A 14 11.40 -6.65 -5.79
N VAL A 15 10.58 -6.32 -4.79
CA VAL A 15 10.12 -7.20 -3.72
C VAL A 15 8.62 -7.02 -3.53
N PRO A 16 7.89 -8.02 -2.99
CA PRO A 16 6.47 -7.88 -2.70
C PRO A 16 6.20 -6.61 -1.85
N PRO A 17 5.32 -5.70 -2.31
CA PRO A 17 4.95 -4.51 -1.54
C PRO A 17 4.34 -4.91 -0.21
N ARG A 18 4.76 -4.22 0.85
CA ARG A 18 4.24 -4.39 2.20
C ARG A 18 3.75 -3.04 2.65
N GLY A 19 2.47 -2.94 2.96
CA GLY A 19 1.84 -1.69 3.38
C GLY A 19 0.67 -1.99 4.31
N TRP A 20 -0.19 -1.01 4.46
CA TRP A 20 -1.40 -1.12 5.25
C TRP A 20 -2.63 -0.88 4.38
N ASN A 21 -3.71 -1.59 4.68
CA ASN A 21 -4.99 -1.46 3.99
C ASN A 21 -6.08 -1.24 5.05
N SER A 22 -6.95 -0.26 4.79
CA SER A 22 -8.03 0.10 5.72
C SER A 22 -9.23 -0.84 5.71
N TYR A 23 -9.39 -1.69 4.69
CA TYR A 23 -10.63 -2.41 4.41
C TYR A 23 -11.05 -3.35 5.56
N ASP A 24 -10.13 -4.14 6.09
CA ASP A 24 -10.47 -5.11 7.15
C ASP A 24 -10.88 -4.44 8.47
N ALA A 25 -10.43 -3.20 8.71
CA ALA A 25 -10.70 -2.46 9.93
C ALA A 25 -11.86 -1.46 9.80
N PHE A 26 -12.02 -0.85 8.62
CA PHE A 26 -12.89 0.30 8.41
C PHE A 26 -13.84 0.13 7.21
N SER A 27 -13.76 -0.97 6.46
CA SER A 27 -14.50 -1.19 5.22
C SER A 27 -14.38 0.02 4.28
N TRP A 28 -15.48 0.71 3.99
CA TRP A 28 -15.56 1.89 3.12
C TRP A 28 -15.69 3.23 3.88
N ILE A 29 -15.63 3.23 5.22
CA ILE A 29 -15.95 4.40 6.06
C ILE A 29 -14.74 4.96 6.83
N ILE A 30 -13.53 4.82 6.31
CA ILE A 30 -12.35 5.43 6.93
C ILE A 30 -12.35 6.95 6.78
N SER A 31 -12.05 7.67 7.87
CA SER A 31 -11.83 9.12 7.83
C SER A 31 -10.36 9.47 7.52
N GLU A 32 -10.12 10.70 7.05
CA GLU A 32 -8.76 11.20 6.82
C GLU A 32 -7.89 11.13 8.09
N GLU A 33 -8.44 11.51 9.24
CA GLU A 33 -7.74 11.43 10.52
C GLU A 33 -7.31 9.99 10.86
N GLN A 34 -8.20 9.01 10.66
CA GLN A 34 -7.87 7.60 10.89
C GLN A 34 -6.79 7.11 9.93
N PHE A 35 -6.84 7.54 8.66
CA PHE A 35 -5.82 7.21 7.68
C PHE A 35 -4.45 7.77 8.09
N LEU A 36 -4.39 9.06 8.45
CA LEU A 36 -3.16 9.73 8.86
C LEU A 36 -2.54 9.10 10.10
N GLN A 37 -3.37 8.74 11.09
CA GLN A 37 -2.91 8.03 12.28
C GLN A 37 -2.30 6.66 11.96
N ASN A 38 -2.92 5.89 11.05
CA ASN A 38 -2.36 4.60 10.64
C ASN A 38 -1.06 4.77 9.84
N ALA A 39 -0.98 5.78 8.96
CA ALA A 39 0.24 6.11 8.24
C ALA A 39 1.39 6.49 9.20
N ASP A 40 1.10 7.25 10.25
CA ASP A 40 2.07 7.60 11.30
C ASP A 40 2.60 6.36 12.03
N VAL A 41 1.71 5.41 12.37
CA VAL A 41 2.10 4.13 13.00
C VAL A 41 2.98 3.29 12.07
N VAL A 42 2.61 3.14 10.80
CA VAL A 42 3.39 2.36 9.82
C VAL A 42 4.78 2.97 9.64
N SER A 43 4.87 4.28 9.42
CA SER A 43 6.14 4.98 9.21
C SER A 43 7.06 4.92 10.44
N LYS A 44 6.52 5.05 11.66
CA LYS A 44 7.32 5.04 12.89
C LYS A 44 7.70 3.65 13.39
N LYS A 45 6.83 2.65 13.21
CA LYS A 45 7.01 1.33 13.83
C LYS A 45 7.35 0.21 12.85
N LEU A 46 6.89 0.30 11.60
CA LEU A 46 6.97 -0.81 10.64
C LEU A 46 7.92 -0.54 9.46
N LEU A 47 8.38 0.70 9.30
CA LEU A 47 9.35 1.08 8.27
C LEU A 47 10.62 0.23 8.33
N ALA A 48 11.17 0.00 9.53
CA ALA A 48 12.35 -0.85 9.74
C ALA A 48 12.14 -2.31 9.30
N HIS A 49 10.89 -2.76 9.21
CA HIS A 49 10.51 -4.08 8.76
C HIS A 49 10.13 -4.12 7.28
N GLY A 50 10.27 -3.01 6.56
CA GLY A 50 10.03 -2.91 5.11
C GLY A 50 8.57 -2.63 4.73
N TYR A 51 7.74 -2.17 5.66
CA TYR A 51 6.42 -1.62 5.35
C TYR A 51 6.53 -0.17 4.86
N LYS A 52 5.84 0.15 3.77
CA LYS A 52 5.83 1.45 3.11
C LYS A 52 4.56 1.66 2.29
#